data_AF-W3V6C8-F1
#
_entry.id   AF-W3V6C8-F1
#
_cell.length_a   1.000
_cell.length_b   1.000
_cell.length_c   1.000
_cell.angle_alpha   90.00
_cell.angle_beta   90.00
_cell.angle_gamma   90.00
#
_symmetry.space_group_name_H-M   'P 1'
#
loop_
_entity.id
_entity.type
_entity.pdbx_description
1 polymer ?
#
loop_
_entity_poly.entity_id
_entity_poly.type
_entity_poly.pdbx_seq_one_letter_code
_entity_poly.pdbx_strand_id
1 'polypeptide(L)'
;MAEEKRYAVIDGAAEPRLFFILEHFDPPVTCLYDESLQPELLKVAPYLVEVTEKVGLFLAEWGTPWGIFLHSQADMRTLRQ
;
A
#
# COMPACT_ATOMS: atom_id res chain seq x y z
N MET A 1 -11.46 -7.12 21.05
CA MET A 1 -10.27 -6.26 20.90
C MET A 1 -9.86 -6.38 19.45
N ALA A 2 -9.65 -5.27 18.73
CA ALA A 2 -9.21 -5.34 17.34
C ALA A 2 -7.76 -5.85 17.30
N GLU A 3 -7.48 -6.76 16.38
CA GLU A 3 -6.13 -7.29 16.16
C GLU A 3 -5.24 -6.20 15.56
N GLU A 4 -4.00 -6.09 16.02
CA GLU A 4 -3.04 -5.15 15.46
C GLU A 4 -2.61 -5.62 14.06
N LYS A 5 -2.85 -4.76 13.06
CA LYS A 5 -2.52 -5.02 11.66
C LYS A 5 -1.32 -4.19 11.24
N ARG A 6 -0.57 -4.71 10.27
CA ARG A 6 0.54 -4.02 9.63
C ARG A 6 0.13 -3.54 8.25
N TYR A 7 0.43 -2.28 7.96
CA TYR A 7 0.24 -1.68 6.65
C TYR A 7 1.52 -1.03 6.16
N ALA A 8 1.56 -0.73 4.87
CA ALA A 8 2.57 0.08 4.24
C ALA A 8 1.91 1.17 3.39
N VAL A 9 2.40 2.40 3.51
CA VAL A 9 2.14 3.44 2.51
C VAL A 9 3.25 3.36 1.49
N ILE A 10 2.89 3.08 0.24
CA ILE A 10 3.82 2.93 -0.88
C ILE A 10 3.60 4.08 -1.84
N ASP A 11 4.65 4.83 -2.16
CA ASP A 11 4.66 5.87 -3.17
C ASP A 11 4.72 5.22 -4.56
N GLY A 12 3.58 5.21 -5.27
CA GLY A 12 3.49 4.66 -6.62
C GLY A 12 4.30 5.43 -7.66
N ALA A 13 4.67 6.68 -7.40
CA ALA A 13 5.57 7.44 -8.28
C ALA A 13 7.02 7.00 -8.12
N ALA A 14 7.42 6.62 -6.90
CA ALA A 14 8.77 6.17 -6.58
C ALA A 14 8.99 4.68 -6.90
N GLU A 15 7.95 3.86 -6.83
CA GLU A 15 8.08 2.41 -6.90
C GLU A 15 7.22 1.77 -8.01
N PRO A 16 7.79 1.55 -9.21
CA PRO A 16 7.06 0.99 -10.34
C PRO A 16 6.64 -0.49 -10.15
N ARG A 17 7.25 -1.21 -9.19
CA ARG A 17 6.89 -2.61 -8.90
C ARG A 17 5.64 -2.75 -8.04
N LEU A 18 5.05 -1.63 -7.58
CA LEU A 18 3.82 -1.65 -6.78
C LEU A 18 2.71 -2.46 -7.46
N PHE A 19 2.37 -2.17 -8.70
CA PHE A 19 1.25 -2.87 -9.36
C PHE A 19 1.56 -4.35 -9.62
N PHE A 20 2.83 -4.72 -9.79
CA PHE A 20 3.22 -6.13 -9.87
C PHE A 20 2.89 -6.88 -8.57
N ILE A 21 3.20 -6.31 -7.40
CA ILE A 21 2.88 -6.97 -6.13
C ILE A 21 1.37 -6.99 -5.85
N LEU A 22 0.64 -5.94 -6.26
CA LEU A 22 -0.81 -5.88 -6.09
C LEU A 22 -1.51 -6.94 -6.96
N GLU A 23 -1.12 -7.05 -8.23
CA GLU A 23 -1.68 -8.05 -9.15
C GLU A 23 -1.30 -9.50 -8.75
N HIS A 24 -0.09 -9.71 -8.23
CA HIS A 24 0.40 -11.05 -7.93
C HIS A 24 -0.11 -11.59 -6.57
N PHE A 25 -0.29 -10.73 -5.57
CA PHE A 25 -0.66 -11.14 -4.22
C PHE A 25 -2.08 -10.77 -3.79
N ASP A 26 -2.75 -9.88 -4.54
CA ASP A 26 -4.10 -9.37 -4.25
C ASP A 26 -4.32 -9.00 -2.76
N PRO A 27 -3.42 -8.20 -2.15
CA PRO A 27 -3.62 -7.79 -0.77
C PRO A 27 -4.75 -6.75 -0.67
N PRO A 28 -5.38 -6.59 0.51
CA PRO A 28 -6.20 -5.41 0.77
C PRO A 28 -5.40 -4.14 0.48
N VAL A 29 -5.94 -3.29 -0.39
CA VAL A 29 -5.28 -2.08 -0.86
C VAL A 29 -6.29 -0.96 -1.09
N THR A 30 -5.87 0.28 -0.86
CA THR A 30 -6.65 1.46 -1.25
C THR A 30 -5.74 2.60 -1.69
N CYS A 31 -6.19 3.34 -2.70
CA CYS A 31 -5.52 4.57 -3.14
C CYS A 31 -5.74 5.67 -2.09
N LEU A 32 -4.70 6.40 -1.73
CA LEU A 32 -4.78 7.50 -0.76
C LEU A 32 -5.26 8.82 -1.38
N TYR A 33 -5.40 8.88 -2.70
CA TYR A 33 -6.04 10.00 -3.37
C TYR A 33 -7.55 9.75 -3.58
N ASP A 34 -8.26 10.81 -3.93
CA ASP A 34 -9.69 10.76 -4.23
C ASP A 34 -10.02 9.95 -5.48
N GLU A 35 -11.22 9.38 -5.52
CA GLU A 35 -11.69 8.53 -6.63
C GLU A 35 -11.97 9.32 -7.92
N SER A 36 -12.04 10.65 -7.86
CA SER A 36 -12.24 11.54 -9.03
C SER A 36 -10.96 11.76 -9.85
N LEU A 37 -9.87 11.08 -9.51
CA LEU A 37 -8.58 11.25 -10.15
C LEU A 37 -8.57 10.72 -11.58
N GLN A 38 -7.82 11.39 -12.45
CA GLN A 38 -7.58 10.91 -13.81
C GLN A 38 -6.85 9.55 -13.78
N PRO A 39 -7.15 8.61 -14.69
CA PRO A 39 -6.56 7.27 -14.69
C PRO A 39 -5.03 7.25 -14.70
N GLU A 40 -4.40 8.24 -15.33
CA GLU A 40 -2.95 8.39 -15.40
C GLU A 40 -2.34 8.67 -14.03
N LEU A 41 -3.05 9.43 -13.19
CA LEU A 41 -2.60 9.78 -11.85
C LEU A 41 -2.73 8.61 -10.88
N LEU A 42 -3.67 7.67 -11.10
CA LEU A 42 -3.77 6.45 -10.29
C LEU A 42 -2.46 5.64 -10.36
N LYS A 43 -1.79 5.62 -11.51
CA LYS A 43 -0.55 4.86 -11.71
C LYS A 43 0.64 5.39 -10.90
N VAL A 44 0.54 6.60 -10.37
CA VAL A 44 1.59 7.27 -9.59
C VAL A 44 1.10 7.72 -8.22
N ALA A 45 -0.14 7.37 -7.86
CA ALA A 45 -0.70 7.72 -6.57
C ALA A 45 -0.03 6.91 -5.45
N PRO A 46 -0.02 7.44 -4.22
CA PRO A 46 0.37 6.67 -3.06
C PRO A 46 -0.77 5.71 -2.65
N TYR A 47 -0.40 4.50 -2.24
CA TYR A 47 -1.32 3.44 -1.86
C TYR A 47 -1.08 2.97 -0.43
N LEU A 48 -2.16 2.72 0.29
CA LEU A 48 -2.14 2.01 1.57
C LEU A 48 -2.39 0.53 1.30
N VAL A 49 -1.44 -0.32 1.67
CA VAL A 49 -1.46 -1.76 1.42
C VAL A 49 -1.36 -2.52 2.74
N GLU A 50 -2.21 -3.51 2.96
CA GLU A 50 -2.07 -4.43 4.09
C GLU A 50 -0.85 -5.35 3.87
N VAL A 51 0.06 -5.38 4.85
CA VAL A 51 1.31 -6.14 4.77
C VAL A 51 1.06 -7.56 5.25
N THR A 52 0.60 -8.41 4.32
CA THR A 52 0.57 -9.85 4.52
C THR A 52 2.00 -10.41 4.57
N GLU A 53 2.15 -11.66 5.00
CA GLU A 53 3.46 -12.33 5.04
C GLU A 53 4.20 -12.26 3.69
N LYS A 54 3.50 -12.57 2.59
CA LYS A 54 4.07 -12.55 1.23
C LYS A 54 4.47 -11.14 0.78
N VAL A 55 3.60 -10.15 1.02
CA VAL A 55 3.89 -8.75 0.70
C VAL A 55 5.10 -8.27 1.51
N GLY A 56 5.17 -8.60 2.79
CA GLY A 56 6.28 -8.24 3.67
C GLY A 56 7.63 -8.76 3.20
N LEU A 57 7.69 -10.01 2.73
CA LEU A 57 8.91 -10.59 2.14
C LEU A 57 9.38 -9.82 0.90
N PHE A 58 8.46 -9.41 0.02
CA PHE A 58 8.81 -8.63 -1.17
C PHE A 58 9.25 -7.21 -0.85
N LEU A 59 8.56 -6.54 0.08
CA LEU A 59 8.94 -5.19 0.52
C LEU A 59 10.31 -5.16 1.19
N ALA A 60 10.74 -6.24 1.83
CA ALA A 60 12.06 -6.36 2.45
C ALA A 60 13.20 -6.36 1.41
N GLU A 61 12.95 -6.79 0.18
CA GLU A 61 13.92 -6.80 -0.92
C GLU A 61 14.02 -5.44 -1.66
N TRP A 62 13.15 -4.49 -1.32
CA TRP A 62 13.16 -3.17 -1.96
C TRP A 62 14.16 -2.24 -1.26
N GLY A 63 15.27 -1.94 -1.96
CA GLY A 63 16.32 -1.03 -1.45
C GLY A 63 16.10 0.46 -1.73
N THR A 64 15.06 0.83 -2.47
CA THR A 64 14.70 2.22 -2.79
C THR A 64 13.87 2.84 -1.67
N PRO A 65 13.91 4.17 -1.45
CA PRO A 65 12.94 4.82 -0.56
C PRO A 65 11.57 4.82 -1.24
N TRP A 66 10.78 3.77 -1.00
CA TRP A 66 9.47 3.56 -1.61
C TRP A 66 8.31 3.98 -0.72
N GLY A 67 8.53 4.22 0.59
CA GLY A 67 7.43 4.52 1.51
C GLY A 67 7.73 4.23 2.98
N ILE A 68 6.68 3.94 3.75
CA ILE A 68 6.73 3.72 5.21
C ILE A 68 5.85 2.55 5.64
N PHE A 69 6.21 1.93 6.77
CA PHE A 69 5.36 0.96 7.48
C PHE A 69 4.58 1.64 8.61
N LEU A 70 3.41 1.09 8.92
CA LEU A 70 2.60 1.47 10.09
C LEU A 70 1.96 0.23 10.72
N HIS A 71 1.71 0.30 12.03
CA HIS A 71 0.92 -0.67 12.78
C HIS A 71 -0.30 0.03 13.34
N SER A 72 -1.47 -0.60 13.21
CA SER A 72 -2.72 -0.02 13.69
C SER A 72 -3.75 -1.10 13.98
N GLN A 73 -4.61 -0.83 14.96
CA GLN A 73 -5.83 -1.59 15.20
C GLN A 73 -7.03 -1.05 14.38
N ALA A 74 -6.88 0.12 13.74
CA ALA A 74 -7.89 0.69 12.87
C ALA A 74 -7.94 -0.04 11.52
N ASP A 75 -9.12 -0.11 10.92
CA ASP A 75 -9.26 -0.68 9.59
C ASP A 75 -8.74 0.27 8.49
N MET A 76 -8.53 -0.29 7.29
CA MET A 76 -8.01 0.44 6.14
C MET A 76 -8.89 1.63 5.74
N ARG A 77 -10.22 1.53 5.95
CA ARG A 77 -11.15 2.62 5.65
C ARG A 77 -10.92 3.82 6.56
N THR A 78 -10.68 3.56 7.84
CA THR A 78 -10.37 4.59 8.85
C THR A 78 -9.00 5.20 8.61
N LEU A 79 -8.00 4.39 8.25
CA LEU A 79 -6.64 4.85 7.96
C LEU A 79 -6.52 5.70 6.68
N ARG A 80 -7.46 5.57 5.74
CA ARG A 80 -7.49 6.36 4.50
C ARG A 80 -8.04 7.79 4.69
N GLN A 81 -8.82 8.05 5.75
CA GLN A 81 -9.47 9.35 5.98
C GLN A 81 -8.45 10.45 6.32
#